data_AF-A0A1V5TZS6-F1
#
_entry.id   AF-A0A1V5TZS6-F1
#
_cell.length_a   1.000
_cell.length_b   1.000
_cell.length_c   1.000
_cell.angle_alpha   90.00
_cell.angle_beta   90.00
_cell.angle_gamma   90.00
#
_symmetry.space_group_name_H-M   'P 1'
#
loop_
_entity.id
_entity.type
_entity.pdbx_description
1 polymer ?
#
loop_
_entity_poly.entity_id
_entity_poly.type
_entity_poly.pdbx_seq_one_letter_code
_entity_poly.pdbx_strand_id
1 'polypeptide(L)'
;MSCKKDAIVNIGGFVALNSPDLYQQCTQFCVIYEGFVTYGGLSGRDLAAIAQGLYDGIDYEYLKSRIYQTEYLGKKLREAGVPIIWPIGGHAVYVNAREFLPHIPKEEFTAQALVVQLYIEGGVRSVEIGTVLADRDPITGENRYPELDLVRLAIPRRTYTLSHMDVVVDAFEKVKKVKEKIRGLRFTYEPKVLRHFTARFEFVS
;
A
#
# COMPACT_ATOMS: atom_id res chain seq x y z
N MET A 1 -13.15 10.91 6.10
CA MET A 1 -12.92 9.44 6.04
C MET A 1 -12.83 9.00 4.59
N SER A 2 -11.93 8.07 4.24
CA SER A 2 -11.93 7.42 2.93
C SER A 2 -12.68 6.08 3.01
N CYS A 3 -13.83 6.00 2.35
CA CYS A 3 -14.72 4.83 2.38
C CYS A 3 -14.17 3.65 1.56
N LYS A 4 -13.20 3.90 0.67
CA LYS A 4 -12.48 2.89 -0.12
C LYS A 4 -11.73 1.83 0.72
N LYS A 5 -11.80 1.91 2.05
CA LYS A 5 -11.12 1.04 3.01
C LYS A 5 -12.16 0.26 3.80
N ASP A 6 -12.44 0.66 5.05
CA ASP A 6 -13.27 -0.13 5.97
C ASP A 6 -14.77 -0.05 5.70
N ALA A 7 -15.23 0.87 4.85
CA ALA A 7 -16.59 0.82 4.32
C ALA A 7 -16.73 -0.15 3.13
N ILE A 8 -15.69 -0.91 2.78
CA ILE A 8 -15.72 -2.01 1.79
C ILE A 8 -16.36 -1.65 0.43
N VAL A 9 -16.10 -0.43 -0.05
CA VAL A 9 -16.56 0.06 -1.36
C VAL A 9 -15.40 0.40 -2.30
N ASN A 10 -15.68 0.51 -3.59
CA ASN A 10 -14.66 0.80 -4.62
C ASN A 10 -14.32 2.30 -4.73
N ILE A 11 -15.27 3.19 -4.41
CA ILE A 11 -15.12 4.65 -4.42
C ILE A 11 -15.85 5.26 -3.22
N GLY A 12 -15.52 6.51 -2.87
CA GLY A 12 -16.25 7.24 -1.84
C GLY A 12 -15.42 7.73 -0.66
N GLY A 13 -15.94 8.79 -0.06
CA GLY A 13 -15.43 9.43 1.14
C GLY A 13 -16.48 10.40 1.67
N PHE A 14 -16.32 10.81 2.91
CA PHE A 14 -17.14 11.87 3.51
C PHE A 14 -16.35 12.64 4.56
N VAL A 15 -16.83 13.84 4.88
CA VAL A 15 -16.35 14.65 6.00
C VAL A 15 -17.47 14.69 7.04
N ALA A 16 -17.15 14.36 8.29
CA ALA A 16 -18.07 14.44 9.42
C ALA A 16 -17.50 15.47 10.40
N LEU A 17 -18.34 16.39 10.85
CA LEU A 17 -17.95 17.53 11.68
C LEU A 17 -18.93 17.67 12.84
N ASN A 18 -18.42 18.01 14.02
CA ASN A 18 -19.25 18.35 15.17
C ASN A 18 -19.61 19.86 15.21
N SER A 19 -18.86 20.71 14.49
CA SER A 19 -19.06 22.17 14.46
C SER A 19 -19.98 22.57 13.30
N PRO A 20 -21.12 23.23 13.57
CA PRO A 20 -21.99 23.78 12.54
C PRO A 20 -21.30 24.85 11.67
N ASP A 21 -20.44 25.68 12.26
CA ASP A 21 -19.74 26.75 11.54
C ASP A 21 -18.72 26.19 10.54
N LEU A 22 -17.95 25.17 10.96
CA LEU A 22 -17.05 24.46 10.05
C LEU A 22 -17.82 23.72 8.96
N TYR A 23 -18.97 23.13 9.29
CA TYR A 23 -19.83 22.50 8.29
C TYR A 23 -20.23 23.50 7.21
N GLN A 24 -20.70 24.70 7.58
CA GLN A 24 -21.06 25.73 6.59
C GLN A 24 -19.87 26.11 5.70
N GLN A 25 -18.69 26.34 6.26
CA GLN A 25 -17.49 26.66 5.47
C GLN A 25 -17.10 25.51 4.52
N CYS A 26 -17.08 24.27 5.01
CA CYS A 26 -16.75 23.10 4.20
C CYS A 26 -17.76 22.86 3.08
N THR A 27 -19.05 23.15 3.27
CA THR A 27 -20.05 22.98 2.20
C THR A 27 -19.79 23.89 1.00
N GLN A 28 -19.27 25.10 1.22
CA GLN A 28 -18.89 26.00 0.13
C GLN A 28 -17.78 25.37 -0.73
N PHE A 29 -16.75 24.80 -0.10
CA PHE A 29 -15.67 24.10 -0.81
C PHE A 29 -16.15 22.80 -1.47
N CYS A 30 -17.07 22.06 -0.84
CA CYS A 30 -17.65 20.86 -1.42
C CYS A 30 -18.31 21.15 -2.77
N VAL A 31 -19.09 22.23 -2.86
CA VAL A 31 -19.73 22.65 -4.12
C VAL A 31 -18.71 22.99 -5.21
N ILE A 32 -17.58 23.61 -4.84
CA ILE A 32 -16.54 24.03 -5.80
C ILE A 32 -15.75 22.82 -6.35
N TYR A 33 -15.39 21.87 -5.50
CA TYR A 33 -14.42 20.83 -5.87
C TYR A 33 -15.01 19.44 -6.10
N GLU A 34 -16.14 19.11 -5.48
CA GLU A 34 -16.68 17.74 -5.45
C GLU A 34 -18.08 17.65 -6.09
N GLY A 35 -19.00 18.53 -5.69
CA GLY A 35 -20.40 18.56 -6.14
C GLY A 35 -21.35 19.13 -5.08
N PHE A 36 -22.67 19.10 -5.32
CA PHE A 36 -23.63 19.60 -4.33
C PHE A 36 -23.58 18.82 -3.01
N VAL A 37 -23.93 19.48 -1.92
CA VAL A 37 -23.73 19.01 -0.52
C VAL A 37 -24.40 17.67 -0.19
N THR A 38 -25.43 17.28 -0.94
CA THR A 38 -26.15 16.02 -0.72
C THR A 38 -25.55 14.81 -1.45
N TYR A 39 -24.58 15.02 -2.37
CA TYR A 39 -23.94 13.92 -3.09
C TYR A 39 -22.41 14.01 -3.18
N GLY A 40 -21.82 15.21 -3.11
CA GLY A 40 -20.37 15.41 -2.98
C GLY A 40 -19.54 14.62 -4.00
N GLY A 41 -19.95 14.65 -5.27
CA GLY A 41 -19.26 13.95 -6.37
C GLY A 41 -19.55 12.44 -6.48
N LEU A 42 -20.42 11.90 -5.63
CA LEU A 42 -20.79 10.47 -5.64
C LEU A 42 -22.15 10.24 -6.31
N SER A 43 -22.28 9.10 -6.98
CA SER A 43 -23.58 8.69 -7.49
C SER A 43 -24.46 8.16 -6.34
N GLY A 44 -25.79 8.24 -6.48
CA GLY A 44 -26.71 7.75 -5.44
C GLY A 44 -26.50 6.29 -5.05
N ARG A 45 -26.10 5.43 -6.00
CA ARG A 45 -25.75 4.02 -5.73
C ARG A 45 -24.47 3.88 -4.92
N ASP A 46 -23.49 4.77 -5.09
CA ASP A 46 -22.25 4.73 -4.31
C ASP A 46 -22.52 5.16 -2.87
N LEU A 47 -23.38 6.15 -2.65
CA LEU A 47 -23.84 6.54 -1.32
C LEU A 47 -24.57 5.39 -0.61
N ALA A 48 -25.46 4.68 -1.31
CA ALA A 48 -26.14 3.50 -0.77
C ALA A 48 -25.15 2.37 -0.42
N ALA A 49 -24.17 2.11 -1.30
CA ALA A 49 -23.12 1.12 -1.05
C ALA A 49 -22.24 1.50 0.15
N ILE A 50 -21.89 2.78 0.31
CA ILE A 50 -21.13 3.27 1.48
C ILE A 50 -21.93 3.05 2.76
N ALA A 51 -23.22 3.40 2.77
CA ALA A 51 -24.08 3.22 3.93
C ALA A 51 -24.12 1.75 4.39
N GLN A 52 -24.36 0.82 3.45
CA GLN A 52 -24.33 -0.61 3.76
C GLN A 52 -22.93 -1.08 4.19
N GLY A 53 -21.91 -0.68 3.45
CA GLY A 53 -20.54 -1.12 3.70
C GLY A 53 -19.95 -0.64 5.03
N LEU A 54 -20.43 0.47 5.59
CA LEU A 54 -20.10 0.90 6.95
C LEU A 54 -20.65 -0.06 8.01
N TYR A 55 -21.87 -0.60 7.83
CA TYR A 55 -22.42 -1.62 8.72
C TYR A 55 -21.67 -2.95 8.57
N ASP A 56 -21.39 -3.38 7.34
CA ASP A 56 -20.56 -4.56 7.09
C ASP A 56 -19.16 -4.40 7.75
N GLY A 57 -18.60 -3.20 7.67
CA GLY A 57 -17.24 -2.89 8.15
C GLY A 57 -17.05 -3.00 9.67
N ILE A 58 -18.14 -2.93 10.43
CA ILE A 58 -18.13 -3.06 11.90
C ILE A 58 -18.55 -4.46 12.37
N ASP A 59 -18.92 -5.36 11.45
CA ASP A 59 -19.25 -6.74 11.81
C ASP A 59 -18.03 -7.46 12.40
N TYR A 60 -18.22 -8.09 13.56
CA TYR A 60 -17.14 -8.69 14.33
C TYR A 60 -16.49 -9.89 13.61
N GLU A 61 -17.29 -10.79 13.05
CA GLU A 61 -16.77 -12.00 12.40
C GLU A 61 -16.06 -11.66 11.09
N TYR A 62 -16.57 -10.66 10.36
CA TYR A 62 -15.88 -10.08 9.22
C TYR A 62 -14.51 -9.51 9.62
N LEU A 63 -14.45 -8.63 10.64
CA LEU A 63 -13.20 -8.01 11.08
C LEU A 63 -12.18 -9.06 11.57
N LYS A 64 -12.64 -10.04 12.34
CA LYS A 64 -11.82 -11.15 12.83
C LYS A 64 -11.22 -11.94 11.68
N SER A 65 -12.03 -12.34 10.70
CA SER A 65 -11.57 -13.06 9.50
C SER A 65 -10.58 -12.22 8.67
N ARG A 66 -10.89 -10.94 8.47
CA ARG A 66 -10.08 -9.99 7.71
C ARG A 66 -8.69 -9.78 8.32
N ILE A 67 -8.60 -9.67 9.65
CA ILE A 67 -7.34 -9.48 10.38
C ILE A 67 -6.57 -10.80 10.45
N TYR A 68 -7.27 -11.92 10.65
CA TYR A 68 -6.64 -13.25 10.60
C TYR A 68 -5.94 -13.51 9.26
N GLN A 69 -6.52 -13.08 8.14
CA GLN A 69 -5.87 -13.22 6.83
C GLN A 69 -4.52 -12.49 6.72
N THR A 70 -4.40 -11.27 7.26
CA THR A 70 -3.12 -10.55 7.25
C THR A 70 -2.12 -11.19 8.21
N GLU A 71 -2.59 -11.62 9.38
CA GLU A 71 -1.79 -12.36 10.35
C GLU A 71 -1.25 -13.68 9.79
N TYR A 72 -2.09 -14.45 9.07
CA TYR A 72 -1.73 -15.71 8.43
C TYR A 72 -0.57 -15.53 7.45
N LEU A 73 -0.68 -14.54 6.53
CA LEU A 73 0.41 -14.23 5.60
C LEU A 73 1.69 -13.85 6.34
N GLY A 74 1.59 -12.99 7.36
CA GLY A 74 2.75 -12.56 8.15
C GLY A 74 3.44 -13.70 8.88
N LYS A 75 2.68 -14.60 9.52
CA LYS A 75 3.23 -15.80 10.19
C LYS A 75 3.97 -16.69 9.19
N LYS A 76 3.36 -17.00 8.05
CA LYS A 76 3.98 -17.82 7.00
C LYS A 76 5.26 -17.20 6.43
N LEU A 77 5.26 -15.90 6.15
CA LEU A 77 6.46 -15.20 5.69
C LEU A 77 7.60 -15.24 6.72
N ARG A 78 7.26 -15.07 8.01
CA ARG A 78 8.24 -15.17 9.10
C ARG A 78 8.78 -16.58 9.25
N GLU A 79 7.93 -17.60 9.18
CA GLU A 79 8.34 -19.02 9.15
C GLU A 79 9.27 -19.31 7.97
N ALA A 80 9.02 -18.69 6.82
CA ALA A 80 9.87 -18.77 5.62
C ALA A 80 11.15 -17.91 5.71
N GLY A 81 11.43 -17.26 6.84
CA GLY A 81 12.63 -16.46 7.05
C GLY A 81 12.64 -15.10 6.34
N VAL A 82 11.47 -14.57 5.95
CA VAL A 82 11.34 -13.23 5.36
C VAL A 82 11.30 -12.19 6.49
N PRO A 83 12.16 -11.15 6.47
CA PRO A 83 12.18 -10.11 7.49
C PRO A 83 10.99 -9.18 7.31
N ILE A 84 10.11 -9.16 8.31
CA ILE A 84 8.87 -8.38 8.28
C ILE A 84 8.73 -7.52 9.53
N ILE A 85 7.98 -6.42 9.42
CA ILE A 85 7.57 -5.63 10.57
C ILE A 85 6.59 -6.46 11.42
N TRP A 86 6.84 -6.49 12.73
CA TRP A 86 6.06 -7.27 13.69
C TRP A 86 5.67 -6.41 14.91
N PRO A 87 4.43 -6.52 15.44
CA PRO A 87 3.33 -7.37 15.00
C PRO A 87 2.69 -6.92 13.68
N ILE A 88 1.93 -7.82 13.04
CA ILE A 88 1.28 -7.56 11.75
C ILE A 88 0.12 -6.58 11.93
N GLY A 89 0.07 -5.56 11.08
CA GLY A 89 -1.04 -4.62 11.04
C GLY A 89 -2.32 -5.21 10.43
N GLY A 90 -3.45 -4.56 10.66
CA GLY A 90 -4.75 -5.08 10.22
C GLY A 90 -4.99 -5.08 8.71
N HIS A 91 -4.13 -4.50 7.86
CA HIS A 91 -4.42 -4.32 6.43
C HIS A 91 -3.33 -4.76 5.45
N ALA A 92 -2.12 -5.01 5.95
CA ALA A 92 -0.97 -5.35 5.11
C ALA A 92 0.13 -6.02 5.95
N VAL A 93 0.99 -6.76 5.25
CA VAL A 93 2.30 -7.18 5.78
C VAL A 93 3.37 -6.28 5.15
N TYR A 94 4.34 -5.85 5.94
CA TYR A 94 5.44 -5.01 5.49
C TYR A 94 6.76 -5.80 5.59
N VAL A 95 7.43 -5.98 4.47
CA VAL A 95 8.73 -6.66 4.39
C VAL A 95 9.84 -5.62 4.44
N ASN A 96 10.85 -5.81 5.28
CA ASN A 96 12.04 -4.97 5.30
C ASN A 96 12.94 -5.34 4.13
N ALA A 97 12.99 -4.48 3.11
CA ALA A 97 13.74 -4.79 1.89
C ALA A 97 15.25 -4.75 2.09
N ARG A 98 15.76 -3.86 2.96
CA ARG A 98 17.20 -3.77 3.26
C ARG A 98 17.72 -4.99 3.99
N GLU A 99 16.93 -5.55 4.90
CA GLU A 99 17.27 -6.84 5.52
C GLU A 99 17.11 -7.99 4.52
N PHE A 100 16.11 -7.93 3.64
CA PHE A 100 15.87 -8.99 2.67
C PHE A 100 16.88 -8.98 1.51
N LEU A 101 17.43 -7.84 1.08
CA LEU A 101 18.41 -7.67 0.00
C LEU A 101 19.59 -6.76 0.46
N PRO A 102 20.41 -7.21 1.43
CA PRO A 102 21.41 -6.35 2.07
C PRO A 102 22.58 -5.96 1.16
N HIS A 103 22.76 -6.65 0.03
CA HIS A 103 23.80 -6.37 -0.96
C HIS A 103 23.46 -5.19 -1.88
N ILE A 104 22.20 -4.75 -1.92
CA ILE A 104 21.78 -3.60 -2.75
C ILE A 104 21.84 -2.33 -1.90
N PRO A 105 22.68 -1.35 -2.26
CA PRO A 105 22.77 -0.09 -1.53
C PRO A 105 21.47 0.73 -1.64
N LYS A 106 21.17 1.54 -0.63
CA LYS A 106 19.91 2.31 -0.54
C LYS A 106 19.73 3.31 -1.70
N GLU A 107 20.84 3.76 -2.27
CA GLU A 107 20.92 4.64 -3.44
C GLU A 107 20.34 3.98 -4.69
N GLU A 108 20.30 2.65 -4.73
CA GLU A 108 19.77 1.87 -5.84
C GLU A 108 18.36 1.30 -5.56
N PHE A 109 17.60 1.95 -4.67
CA PHE A 109 16.18 1.69 -4.42
C PHE A 109 15.85 0.21 -4.09
N THR A 110 16.47 -0.32 -3.05
CA THR A 110 16.36 -1.72 -2.60
C THR A 110 14.91 -2.23 -2.51
N ALA A 111 13.99 -1.47 -1.90
CA ALA A 111 12.58 -1.87 -1.83
C ALA A 111 11.89 -1.90 -3.20
N GLN A 112 12.19 -0.95 -4.09
CA GLN A 112 11.65 -0.95 -5.45
C GLN A 112 12.18 -2.14 -6.26
N ALA A 113 13.46 -2.49 -6.10
CA ALA A 113 14.04 -3.69 -6.72
C ALA A 113 13.32 -4.97 -6.26
N LEU A 114 13.02 -5.08 -4.97
CA LEU A 114 12.26 -6.21 -4.43
C LEU A 114 10.81 -6.26 -4.96
N VAL A 115 10.12 -5.12 -5.09
CA VAL A 115 8.79 -5.05 -5.73
C VAL A 115 8.83 -5.60 -7.15
N VAL A 116 9.84 -5.20 -7.94
CA VAL A 116 10.02 -5.68 -9.31
C VAL A 116 10.30 -7.18 -9.33
N GLN A 117 11.19 -7.68 -8.48
CA GLN A 117 11.53 -9.10 -8.48
C GLN A 117 10.35 -9.99 -8.04
N LEU A 118 9.53 -9.54 -7.08
CA LEU A 118 8.31 -10.26 -6.69
C LEU A 118 7.32 -10.40 -7.86
N TYR A 119 7.22 -9.37 -8.69
CA TYR A 119 6.39 -9.42 -9.89
C TYR A 119 6.98 -10.38 -10.94
N ILE A 120 8.30 -10.35 -11.16
CA ILE A 120 8.98 -11.23 -12.13
C ILE A 120 8.86 -12.71 -11.73
N GLU A 121 9.16 -13.05 -10.47
CA GLU A 121 9.23 -14.45 -10.02
C GLU A 121 7.86 -15.03 -9.65
N GLY A 122 6.94 -14.18 -9.18
CA GLY A 122 5.68 -14.61 -8.59
C GLY A 122 4.42 -14.05 -9.24
N GLY A 123 4.52 -13.07 -10.14
CA GLY A 123 3.36 -12.33 -10.64
C GLY A 123 2.64 -11.52 -9.56
N VAL A 124 3.26 -11.32 -8.39
CA VAL A 124 2.65 -10.62 -7.25
C VAL A 124 3.04 -9.16 -7.30
N ARG A 125 2.04 -8.29 -7.49
CA ARG A 125 2.25 -6.84 -7.41
C ARG A 125 2.12 -6.34 -5.98
N SER A 126 3.22 -5.89 -5.42
CA SER A 126 3.31 -5.17 -4.15
C SER A 126 3.55 -3.67 -4.40
N VAL A 127 3.80 -2.90 -3.35
CA VAL A 127 4.13 -1.47 -3.47
C VAL A 127 5.29 -1.12 -2.57
N GLU A 128 6.18 -0.27 -3.09
CA GLU A 128 7.28 0.30 -2.32
C GLU A 128 6.74 1.35 -1.34
N ILE A 129 7.25 1.30 -0.10
CA ILE A 129 7.05 2.29 0.95
C ILE A 129 8.45 2.58 1.50
N GLY A 130 9.23 3.33 0.74
CA GLY A 130 10.66 3.52 0.97
C GLY A 130 11.17 4.82 0.37
N THR A 131 12.41 4.80 -0.11
CA THR A 131 13.11 5.97 -0.67
C THR A 131 12.35 6.64 -1.83
N VAL A 132 11.72 5.86 -2.73
CA VAL A 132 11.01 6.43 -3.88
C VAL A 132 9.78 7.20 -3.41
N LEU A 133 8.96 6.60 -2.52
CA LEU A 133 7.82 7.25 -1.88
C LEU A 133 8.23 8.47 -1.04
N ALA A 134 9.35 8.38 -0.33
CA ALA A 134 9.85 9.44 0.53
C ALA A 134 10.21 10.71 -0.25
N ASP A 135 10.32 10.65 -1.58
CA ASP A 135 10.59 11.78 -2.46
C ASP A 135 11.91 12.52 -2.15
N ARG A 136 12.20 13.58 -2.90
CA ARG A 136 13.36 14.45 -2.66
C ARG A 136 13.11 15.43 -1.53
N ASP A 137 14.18 15.80 -0.84
CA ASP A 137 14.17 16.94 0.05
C ASP A 137 13.92 18.24 -0.75
N PRO A 138 12.95 19.10 -0.36
CA PRO A 138 12.59 20.28 -1.14
C PRO A 138 13.64 21.39 -1.12
N ILE A 139 14.61 21.34 -0.19
CA ILE A 139 15.67 22.32 -0.03
C ILE A 139 16.93 21.84 -0.76
N THR A 140 17.36 20.60 -0.51
CA THR A 140 18.63 20.10 -1.06
C THR A 140 18.49 19.40 -2.42
N GLY A 141 17.29 18.91 -2.75
CA GLY A 141 17.05 18.08 -3.92
C GLY A 141 17.56 16.64 -3.79
N GLU A 142 18.16 16.28 -2.66
CA GLU A 142 18.69 14.94 -2.41
C GLU A 142 17.59 13.93 -2.07
N ASN A 143 17.89 12.64 -2.25
CA ASN A 143 16.99 11.59 -1.80
C ASN A 143 16.84 11.62 -0.28
N ARG A 144 15.59 11.56 0.20
CA ARG A 144 15.31 11.22 1.60
C ARG A 144 15.37 9.71 1.77
N TYR A 145 16.30 9.24 2.57
CA TYR A 145 16.43 7.83 2.90
C TYR A 145 15.71 7.55 4.22
N PRO A 146 14.46 7.05 4.21
CA PRO A 146 13.78 6.68 5.44
C PRO A 146 14.53 5.56 6.15
N GLU A 147 14.40 5.49 7.48
CA GLU A 147 14.96 4.42 8.30
C GLU A 147 14.43 3.05 7.83
N LEU A 148 13.13 2.98 7.55
CA LEU A 148 12.45 1.81 7.02
C LEU A 148 12.31 1.91 5.49
N ASP A 149 12.78 0.88 4.78
CA ASP A 149 12.66 0.74 3.33
C ASP A 149 11.85 -0.53 3.04
N LEU A 150 10.55 -0.35 2.84
CA LEU A 150 9.58 -1.43 3.00
C LEU A 150 8.92 -1.81 1.67
N VAL A 151 8.60 -3.09 1.54
CA VAL A 151 7.64 -3.58 0.55
C VAL A 151 6.33 -3.91 1.25
N ARG A 152 5.26 -3.21 0.89
CA ARG A 152 3.92 -3.41 1.46
C ARG A 152 3.11 -4.38 0.62
N LEU A 153 2.73 -5.49 1.24
CA LEU A 153 1.77 -6.48 0.74
C LEU A 153 0.37 -6.08 1.23
N ALA A 154 -0.25 -5.14 0.53
CA ALA A 154 -1.59 -4.65 0.87
C ALA A 154 -2.67 -5.66 0.44
N ILE A 155 -3.55 -6.04 1.36
CA ILE A 155 -4.58 -7.07 1.11
C ILE A 155 -5.96 -6.41 0.97
N PRO A 156 -6.57 -6.44 -0.23
CA PRO A 156 -7.94 -6.02 -0.44
C PRO A 156 -8.93 -6.86 0.35
N ARG A 157 -9.97 -6.21 0.87
CA ARG A 157 -11.01 -6.84 1.69
C ARG A 157 -11.86 -7.78 0.82
N ARG A 158 -12.19 -8.97 1.33
CA ARG A 158 -13.08 -9.97 0.69
C ARG A 158 -12.71 -10.36 -0.76
N THR A 159 -11.44 -10.25 -1.16
CA THR A 159 -11.00 -10.52 -2.54
C THR A 159 -10.21 -11.82 -2.68
N TYR A 160 -9.32 -12.10 -1.73
CA TYR A 160 -8.40 -13.24 -1.79
C TYR A 160 -8.69 -14.28 -0.71
N THR A 161 -8.17 -15.49 -0.93
CA THR A 161 -8.25 -16.64 -0.01
C THR A 161 -6.90 -16.89 0.68
N LEU A 162 -6.86 -17.79 1.66
CA LEU A 162 -5.58 -18.19 2.29
C LEU A 162 -4.61 -18.84 1.29
N SER A 163 -5.11 -19.60 0.31
CA SER A 163 -4.27 -20.17 -0.76
C SER A 163 -3.60 -19.09 -1.61
N HIS A 164 -4.24 -17.94 -1.81
CA HIS A 164 -3.58 -16.81 -2.46
C HIS A 164 -2.47 -16.21 -1.58
N MET A 165 -2.60 -16.27 -0.24
CA MET A 165 -1.53 -15.87 0.67
C MET A 165 -0.35 -16.84 0.57
N ASP A 166 -0.61 -18.15 0.45
CA ASP A 166 0.43 -19.16 0.22
C ASP A 166 1.19 -18.90 -1.09
N VAL A 167 0.50 -18.52 -2.18
CA VAL A 167 1.15 -18.11 -3.44
C VAL A 167 2.08 -16.91 -3.26
N VAL A 168 1.74 -15.96 -2.37
CA VAL A 168 2.63 -14.84 -2.05
C VAL A 168 3.87 -15.33 -1.32
N VAL A 169 3.74 -16.27 -0.39
CA VAL A 169 4.88 -16.89 0.32
C VAL A 169 5.78 -17.63 -0.68
N ASP A 170 5.21 -18.43 -1.57
CA ASP A 170 5.92 -19.12 -2.65
C ASP A 170 6.68 -18.14 -3.56
N ALA A 171 6.12 -16.96 -3.83
CA ALA A 171 6.82 -15.92 -4.58
C ALA A 171 8.09 -15.47 -3.85
N PHE A 172 8.03 -15.21 -2.54
CA PHE A 172 9.23 -14.91 -1.76
C PHE A 172 10.24 -16.07 -1.75
N GLU A 173 9.77 -17.32 -1.74
CA GLU A 173 10.64 -18.49 -1.85
C GLU A 173 11.40 -18.56 -3.17
N LYS A 174 10.75 -18.22 -4.28
CA LYS A 174 11.40 -18.10 -5.59
C LYS A 174 12.40 -16.96 -5.60
N VAL A 175 12.04 -15.79 -5.06
CA VAL A 175 12.95 -14.64 -4.95
C VAL A 175 14.18 -14.99 -4.10
N LYS A 176 14.03 -15.72 -2.98
CA LYS A 176 15.17 -16.19 -2.15
C LYS A 176 16.18 -16.99 -2.97
N LYS A 177 15.74 -17.81 -3.95
CA LYS A 177 16.64 -18.63 -4.79
C LYS A 177 17.50 -17.81 -5.75
N VAL A 178 17.07 -16.59 -6.09
CA VAL A 178 17.79 -15.69 -7.01
C VAL A 178 18.30 -14.43 -6.32
N LYS A 179 18.15 -14.33 -5.00
CA LYS A 179 18.38 -13.13 -4.18
C LYS A 179 19.70 -12.42 -4.49
N GLU A 180 20.80 -13.16 -4.52
CA GLU A 180 22.16 -12.63 -4.76
C GLU A 180 22.38 -12.07 -6.16
N LYS A 181 21.49 -12.40 -7.12
CA LYS A 181 21.55 -11.91 -8.51
C LYS A 181 20.66 -10.69 -8.75
N ILE A 182 19.85 -10.31 -7.76
CA ILE A 182 18.96 -9.15 -7.87
C ILE A 182 19.82 -7.89 -7.85
N ARG A 183 19.64 -7.06 -8.87
CA ARG A 183 20.33 -5.79 -9.02
C ARG A 183 19.44 -4.66 -8.50
N GLY A 184 20.06 -3.60 -8.01
CA GLY A 184 19.37 -2.37 -7.71
C GLY A 184 18.84 -1.68 -8.98
N LEU A 185 18.18 -0.55 -8.77
CA LEU A 185 17.53 0.23 -9.82
C LEU A 185 18.10 1.64 -9.88
N ARG A 186 17.99 2.28 -11.04
CA ARG A 186 18.19 3.72 -11.22
C ARG A 186 17.05 4.32 -12.04
N PHE A 187 16.75 5.60 -11.83
CA PHE A 187 15.74 6.29 -12.63
C PHE A 187 16.16 6.40 -14.09
N THR A 188 15.26 6.09 -15.01
CA THR A 188 15.32 6.50 -16.42
C THR A 188 14.40 7.67 -16.71
N TYR A 189 13.39 7.86 -15.87
CA TYR A 189 12.50 9.02 -15.86
C TYR A 189 11.98 9.26 -14.44
N GLU A 190 12.05 10.52 -13.99
CA GLU A 190 11.60 10.94 -12.66
C GLU A 190 10.65 12.15 -12.77
N PRO A 191 9.39 12.04 -12.31
CA PRO A 191 8.45 13.16 -12.22
C PRO A 191 8.87 14.16 -11.15
N LYS A 192 8.48 15.44 -11.31
CA LYS A 192 8.79 16.50 -10.33
C LYS A 192 8.07 16.37 -8.99
N VAL A 193 6.90 15.74 -8.98
CA VAL A 193 6.07 15.56 -7.78
C VAL A 193 5.48 14.17 -7.78
N LEU A 194 5.35 13.58 -6.58
CA LEU A 194 4.76 12.24 -6.39
C LEU A 194 5.40 11.18 -7.29
N ARG A 195 6.74 11.18 -7.35
CA ARG A 195 7.54 10.38 -8.30
C ARG A 195 7.22 8.88 -8.29
N HIS A 196 6.80 8.34 -7.15
CA HIS A 196 6.44 6.93 -6.97
C HIS A 196 5.27 6.44 -7.83
N PHE A 197 4.45 7.33 -8.41
CA PHE A 197 3.35 6.90 -9.29
C PHE A 197 3.78 6.61 -10.73
N THR A 198 4.69 7.41 -11.30
CA THR A 198 4.93 7.41 -12.75
C THR A 198 6.41 7.40 -13.14
N ALA A 199 7.32 7.31 -12.17
CA ALA A 199 8.74 7.08 -12.45
C ALA A 199 8.98 5.80 -13.24
N ARG A 200 10.06 5.80 -14.02
CA ARG A 200 10.56 4.63 -14.74
C ARG A 200 11.98 4.34 -14.29
N PHE A 201 12.32 3.05 -14.30
CA PHE A 201 13.59 2.55 -13.81
C PHE A 201 14.21 1.57 -14.80
N GLU A 202 15.50 1.37 -14.65
CA GLU A 202 16.23 0.24 -15.22
C GLU A 202 17.12 -0.38 -14.14
N PHE A 203 17.49 -1.65 -14.31
CA PHE A 203 18.49 -2.29 -13.45
C PHE A 203 19.84 -1.62 -13.64
N VAL A 204 20.57 -1.43 -12.53
CA VAL A 204 21.97 -1.04 -12.61
C VAL A 204 22.78 -2.14 -13.32
N SER A 205 23.82 -1.74 -14.04
CA SER A 205 24.69 -2.64 -14.81
C SER A 205 25.55 -3.49 -13.89
#